data_AF-A0A9N8ESD2-F1
#
_entry.id   AF-A0A9N8ESD2-F1
#
_cell.length_a   1.000
_cell.length_b   1.000
_cell.length_c   1.000
_cell.angle_alpha   90.00
_cell.angle_beta   90.00
_cell.angle_gamma   90.00
#
_symmetry.space_group_name_H-M   'P 1'
#
loop_
_entity.id
_entity.type
_entity.pdbx_description
1 polymer ?
#
loop_
_entity_poly.entity_id
_entity_poly.type
_entity_poly.pdbx_seq_one_letter_code
_entity_poly.pdbx_strand_id
1 'polypeptide(L)' 'MSSSAASKKPLIIFCHGSGDTGAGAQAWIESLVPPQVYRQWDWIFPTAQPIPYKLNGGMVTSV' A
#
# COMPACT_ATOMS: atom_id res chain seq x y z
N MET A 1 -35.00 6.73 -16.23
CA MET A 1 -33.66 7.23 -15.88
C MET A 1 -32.84 6.05 -15.40
N SER A 2 -31.93 5.53 -16.24
CA SER A 2 -31.09 4.38 -15.87
C SER A 2 -29.95 4.88 -14.98
N SER A 3 -29.94 4.44 -13.71
CA SER A 3 -28.79 4.62 -12.83
C SER A 3 -27.62 3.82 -13.41
N SER A 4 -26.57 4.49 -13.89
CA SER A 4 -25.35 3.77 -14.23
C SER A 4 -24.74 3.26 -12.93
N ALA A 5 -24.69 1.95 -12.75
CA ALA A 5 -23.92 1.36 -11.67
C ALA A 5 -22.50 1.94 -11.75
N ALA A 6 -22.04 2.60 -10.68
CA ALA A 6 -20.69 3.13 -10.62
C ALA A 6 -19.72 1.99 -10.98
N SER A 7 -18.87 2.21 -11.99
CA SER A 7 -17.89 1.22 -12.42
C SER A 7 -17.02 0.85 -11.21
N LYS A 8 -17.16 -0.38 -10.71
CA LYS A 8 -16.37 -0.88 -9.59
C LYS A 8 -14.94 -1.12 -10.08
N LYS A 9 -13.97 -0.45 -9.50
CA LYS A 9 -12.56 -0.70 -9.77
C LYS A 9 -12.11 -1.94 -9.02
N PRO A 10 -11.14 -2.70 -9.55
CA PRO A 10 -10.51 -3.76 -8.78
C PRO A 10 -9.73 -3.16 -7.61
N LEU A 11 -9.75 -3.86 -6.47
CA LEU A 11 -9.07 -3.44 -5.24
C LEU A 11 -7.66 -4.04 -5.17
N ILE A 12 -6.68 -3.20 -4.82
CA ILE A 12 -5.32 -3.62 -4.46
C ILE A 12 -5.08 -3.27 -2.99
N ILE A 13 -4.63 -4.25 -2.22
CA ILE A 13 -4.11 -4.06 -0.87
C ILE A 13 -2.60 -4.24 -0.94
N PHE A 14 -1.83 -3.17 -0.69
CA PHE A 14 -0.37 -3.18 -0.80
C PHE A 14 0.26 -3.04 0.59
N CYS A 15 0.89 -4.11 1.08
CA CYS A 15 1.59 -4.12 2.36
C CYS A 15 3.03 -3.63 2.19
N HIS A 16 3.43 -2.65 3.01
CA HIS A 16 4.76 -2.04 2.95
C HIS A 16 5.88 -2.98 3.45
N GLY A 17 7.14 -2.61 3.16
CA GLY A 17 8.33 -3.31 3.64
C GLY A 17 8.66 -3.01 5.12
N SER A 18 9.66 -3.70 5.68
CA SER A 18 10.09 -3.50 7.08
C SER A 18 10.55 -2.07 7.35
N GLY A 19 10.04 -1.45 8.41
CA GLY A 19 10.44 -0.11 8.85
C GLY A 19 9.80 1.04 8.06
N ASP A 20 8.84 0.73 7.19
CA ASP A 20 8.08 1.70 6.40
C ASP A 20 6.66 1.87 6.97
N THR A 21 5.80 2.63 6.29
CA THR A 21 4.40 2.82 6.62
C THR A 21 3.53 2.68 5.38
N GLY A 22 2.21 2.55 5.56
CA GLY A 22 1.28 2.58 4.43
C GLY A 22 1.39 3.86 3.59
N ALA A 23 1.52 5.02 4.24
CA ALA A 23 1.69 6.29 3.55
C ALA A 23 3.03 6.39 2.79
N GLY A 24 4.11 5.85 3.35
CA GLY A 24 5.41 5.77 2.69
C GLY A 24 5.37 4.92 1.43
N ALA A 25 4.79 3.73 1.52
CA ALA A 25 4.57 2.86 0.37
C ALA A 25 3.65 3.49 -0.68
N GLN A 26 2.59 4.19 -0.28
CA GLN A 26 1.72 4.93 -1.19
C GLN A 26 2.50 5.97 -1.99
N ALA A 27 3.25 6.83 -1.30
CA ALA A 27 4.05 7.88 -1.95
C ALA A 27 5.10 7.29 -2.91
N TRP A 28 5.73 6.17 -2.51
CA TRP A 28 6.68 5.46 -3.36
C TRP A 28 6.01 4.90 -4.63
N ILE A 29 4.83 4.27 -4.50
CA ILE A 29 4.07 3.78 -5.65
C ILE A 29 3.62 4.91 -6.57
N GLU A 30 3.12 6.02 -6.02
CA GLU A 30 2.72 7.21 -6.80
C GLU A 30 3.90 7.82 -7.57
N SER A 31 5.14 7.67 -7.08
CA SER A 31 6.34 8.12 -7.78
C SER A 31 6.78 7.21 -8.95
N LEU A 32 6.37 5.94 -8.95
CA LEU A 32 6.78 4.93 -9.93
C LEU A 32 5.71 4.65 -10.99
N VAL A 33 4.43 4.68 -10.59
CA VAL A 33 3.31 4.27 -11.43
C VAL A 33 2.73 5.48 -12.18
N PRO A 34 2.56 5.41 -13.51
CA PRO A 34 1.93 6.49 -14.26
C PRO A 34 0.53 6.82 -13.72
N PRO A 35 0.15 8.11 -13.58
CA PRO A 35 -1.10 8.50 -12.95
C PRO A 35 -2.37 7.88 -13.56
N GLN A 36 -2.37 7.63 -14.88
CA GLN A 36 -3.48 6.96 -15.55
C GLN A 36 -3.63 5.49 -15.15
N VAL A 37 -2.54 4.80 -14.85
CA VAL A 37 -2.58 3.40 -14.36
C VAL A 37 -3.00 3.40 -12.89
N TYR A 38 -2.44 4.30 -12.07
CA TYR A 38 -2.77 4.39 -10.65
C TYR A 38 -4.28 4.58 -10.41
N ARG A 39 -4.95 5.42 -11.21
CA ARG A 39 -6.39 5.71 -11.08
C ARG A 39 -7.32 4.55 -11.49
N GLN A 40 -6.83 3.47 -12.09
CA GLN A 40 -7.65 2.33 -12.51
C GLN A 40 -8.05 1.42 -11.34
N TRP A 41 -7.42 1.59 -10.19
CA TRP A 41 -7.57 0.72 -9.03
C TRP A 41 -8.13 1.49 -7.85
N ASP A 42 -8.77 0.77 -6.94
CA ASP A 42 -8.95 1.21 -5.57
C ASP A 42 -7.77 0.69 -4.75
N TRP A 43 -7.16 1.53 -3.92
CA TRP A 43 -5.94 1.18 -3.17
C TRP A 43 -6.17 1.23 -1.67
N ILE A 44 -5.56 0.28 -0.96
CA ILE A 44 -5.42 0.30 0.50
C ILE A 44 -3.96 0.06 0.85
N PHE A 45 -3.39 0.95 1.65
CA PHE A 45 -2.03 0.87 2.17
C PHE A 45 -2.07 0.79 3.71
N PRO A 46 -2.23 -0.41 4.29
CA PRO A 46 -2.25 -0.54 5.74
C PRO A 46 -0.85 -0.33 6.33
N THR A 47 -0.78 0.27 7.53
CA THR A 47 0.46 0.36 8.31
C THR A 47 0.50 -0.75 9.35
N ALA A 48 1.59 -1.53 9.36
CA ALA A 48 1.81 -2.55 10.36
C ALA A 48 1.93 -1.94 11.77
N GLN A 49 1.44 -2.64 12.78
CA GLN A 49 1.68 -2.24 14.17
C GLN A 49 3.15 -2.48 14.52
N PRO A 50 3.84 -1.54 15.17
CA PRO A 50 5.20 -1.75 15.65
C PRO A 50 5.30 -2.96 16.58
N ILE A 51 6.13 -3.93 16.21
CA ILE A 51 6.44 -5.10 17.03
C ILE A 51 7.95 -5.29 17.13
N PRO A 52 8.46 -5.88 18.24
CA PRO A 52 9.84 -6.33 18.28
C PRO A 52 10.12 -7.30 17.13
N TYR A 53 11.11 -6.99 16.29
CA TYR A 53 11.43 -7.78 15.12
C TYR A 53 12.88 -8.22 15.16
N LYS A 54 13.08 -9.53 15.22
CA LYS A 54 14.41 -10.16 15.19
C LYS A 54 14.73 -10.54 13.75
N LEU A 55 15.63 -9.82 13.12
CA LEU A 55 16.14 -10.16 11.80
C LEU A 55 16.92 -11.48 11.88
N ASN A 56 16.99 -12.20 10.75
CA ASN A 56 17.91 -13.33 10.62
C ASN A 56 19.34 -12.84 10.95
N GLY A 57 20.01 -13.46 11.92
CA GLY A 57 21.30 -12.99 12.44
C GLY A 57 21.25 -12.03 13.65
N GLY A 58 20.07 -11.73 14.21
CA GLY A 58 19.95 -11.01 15.48
C GLY A 58 19.95 -9.49 15.41
N MET A 59 19.87 -8.90 14.21
CA MET A 59 19.72 -7.45 14.08
C MET A 59 18.31 -7.01 14.51
N VAL A 60 18.24 -5.89 15.24
CA VAL A 60 16.98 -5.26 15.67
C VAL A 60 16.60 -4.22 14.62
N THR A 61 15.37 -4.25 14.14
CA THR A 61 14.74 -3.13 13.42
C THR A 61 13.29 -3.00 13.88
N SER A 62 12.68 -1.83 13.65
CA SER A 62 11.24 -1.66 13.77
C SER A 62 10.55 -2.13 12.48
N VAL A 63 9.33 -2.66 12.60
CA VAL A 63 8.34 -2.56 11.52
C VAL A 63 7.70 -1.18 11.55
#